data_AF-A0AAW7W4N6-F1
#
_entry.id   AF-A0AAW7W4N6-F1
#
_cell.length_a   1.000
_cell.length_b   1.000
_cell.length_c   1.000
_cell.angle_alpha   90.00
_cell.angle_beta   90.00
_cell.angle_gamma   90.00
#
_symmetry.space_group_name_H-M   'P 1'
#
loop_
_entity.id
_entity.type
_entity.pdbx_description
1 polymer ?
#
loop_
_entity_poly.entity_id
_entity_poly.type
_entity_poly.pdbx_seq_one_letter_code
_entity_poly.pdbx_strand_id
1 'polypeptide(L)'
;MEKDICRRCGCKWNTACVDEKYGCCWWVDKNRTLCSHCFYGFNDEPCQTKVYYRPGHDWIERDWEFAREILINPKSYWVYDIEHDVLCVVGLGDHIGAVRFIVRNFYGLNRIYREEIPTWQEIIGNNMIFYNAKVNDSEHYASCLPRKYRK
;
A
#
# COMPACT_ATOMS: atom_id res chain seq x y z
N MET A 1 1.62 -6.30 15.45
CA MET A 1 2.86 -6.54 14.65
C MET A 1 4.05 -6.20 15.52
N GLU A 2 5.14 -6.96 15.40
CA GLU A 2 6.42 -6.63 16.06
C GLU A 2 7.19 -5.63 15.20
N LYS A 3 7.80 -4.61 15.82
CA LYS A 3 8.55 -3.56 15.09
C LYS A 3 10.00 -3.96 14.86
N ASP A 4 10.61 -3.40 13.83
CA ASP A 4 12.00 -3.67 13.43
C ASP A 4 12.27 -5.15 13.04
N ILE A 5 11.20 -5.87 12.63
CA ILE A 5 11.24 -7.24 12.09
C ILE A 5 10.35 -7.29 10.85
N CYS A 6 10.87 -7.81 9.73
CA CYS A 6 10.07 -7.98 8.52
C CYS A 6 9.05 -9.11 8.70
N ARG A 7 7.77 -8.80 8.55
CA ARG A 7 6.66 -9.76 8.70
C ARG A 7 6.63 -10.88 7.65
N ARG A 8 7.35 -10.72 6.52
CA ARG A 8 7.44 -11.74 5.45
C ARG A 8 8.63 -12.68 5.64
N CYS A 9 9.85 -12.15 5.82
CA CYS A 9 11.08 -12.97 5.91
C CYS A 9 11.76 -13.01 7.29
N GLY A 10 11.26 -12.29 8.29
CA GLY A 10 11.86 -12.22 9.64
C GLY A 10 13.14 -11.40 9.76
N CYS A 11 13.64 -10.77 8.69
CA CYS A 11 14.89 -10.01 8.74
C CYS A 11 14.82 -8.83 9.72
N LYS A 12 15.97 -8.50 10.33
CA LYS A 12 16.16 -7.34 11.21
C LYS A 12 17.30 -6.46 10.70
N TRP A 13 17.55 -5.30 11.31
CA TRP A 13 18.64 -4.40 10.90
C TRP A 13 20.03 -5.09 10.86
N ASN A 14 20.31 -5.99 11.81
CA ASN A 14 21.57 -6.74 11.88
C ASN A 14 21.55 -8.08 11.11
N THR A 15 20.43 -8.44 10.50
CA THR A 15 20.21 -9.67 9.73
C THR A 15 19.42 -9.35 8.45
N ALA A 16 19.79 -8.23 7.81
CA ALA A 16 19.11 -7.73 6.61
C ALA A 16 19.24 -8.74 5.47
N CYS A 17 18.19 -8.87 4.66
CA CYS A 17 18.29 -9.56 3.37
C CYS A 17 19.29 -8.80 2.48
N VAL A 18 20.03 -9.53 1.65
CA VAL A 18 21.04 -8.97 0.74
C VAL A 18 20.75 -9.46 -0.66
N ASP A 19 20.61 -8.54 -1.61
CA ASP A 19 20.53 -8.81 -3.04
C ASP A 19 21.89 -8.47 -3.69
N GLU A 20 22.36 -9.28 -4.64
CA GLU A 20 23.67 -9.10 -5.28
C GLU A 20 23.80 -7.78 -6.05
N LYS A 21 22.69 -7.24 -6.55
CA LYS A 21 22.62 -6.04 -7.39
C LYS A 21 22.19 -4.79 -6.61
N TYR A 22 21.33 -4.95 -5.62
CA TYR A 22 20.73 -3.86 -4.85
C TYR A 22 21.25 -3.72 -3.42
N GLY A 23 22.02 -4.70 -2.91
CA GLY A 23 22.63 -4.68 -1.60
C GLY A 23 21.66 -5.01 -0.46
N CYS A 24 21.94 -4.48 0.74
CA CYS A 24 21.13 -4.74 1.93
C CYS A 24 19.74 -4.10 1.86
N CYS A 25 18.73 -4.82 2.33
CA CYS A 25 17.36 -4.34 2.41
C CYS A 25 17.18 -3.20 3.44
N TRP A 26 16.16 -2.36 3.23
CA TRP A 26 15.75 -1.29 4.14
C TRP A 26 14.25 -1.38 4.45
N TRP A 27 13.78 -0.70 5.50
CA TRP A 27 12.36 -0.62 5.84
C TRP A 27 11.60 0.25 4.83
N VAL A 28 10.51 -0.27 4.25
CA VAL A 28 9.67 0.45 3.29
C VAL A 28 8.57 1.26 3.99
N ASP A 29 8.11 0.76 5.15
CA ASP A 29 7.01 1.33 5.92
C ASP A 29 7.48 2.08 7.16
N LYS A 30 6.66 3.04 7.62
CA LYS A 30 6.94 3.84 8.83
C LYS A 30 7.02 2.99 10.10
N ASN A 31 6.30 1.87 10.15
CA ASN A 31 6.24 0.97 11.30
C ASN A 31 7.37 -0.06 11.33
N ARG A 32 8.21 -0.12 10.28
CA ARG A 32 9.36 -1.02 10.13
C ARG A 32 8.95 -2.49 10.26
N THR A 33 7.95 -2.86 9.48
CA THR A 33 7.33 -4.20 9.43
C THR A 33 7.52 -4.89 8.09
N LEU A 34 7.98 -4.20 7.04
CA LEU A 34 8.23 -4.75 5.72
C LEU A 34 9.54 -4.22 5.13
N CYS A 35 10.42 -5.13 4.71
CA CYS A 35 11.68 -4.77 4.06
C CYS A 35 11.56 -4.67 2.53
N SER A 36 12.44 -3.88 1.90
CA SER A 36 12.44 -3.60 0.46
C SER A 36 12.61 -4.86 -0.39
N HIS A 37 13.48 -5.78 0.04
CA HIS A 37 13.73 -7.07 -0.62
C HIS A 37 12.44 -7.90 -0.77
N CYS A 38 11.67 -7.98 0.31
CA CYS A 38 10.36 -8.63 0.32
C CYS A 38 9.31 -7.85 -0.50
N PHE A 39 9.28 -6.53 -0.38
CA PHE A 39 8.29 -5.68 -1.08
C PHE A 39 8.44 -5.74 -2.61
N TYR A 40 9.66 -5.66 -3.13
CA TYR A 40 9.94 -5.71 -4.57
C TYR A 40 9.97 -7.13 -5.15
N GLY A 41 9.83 -8.18 -4.32
CA GLY A 41 9.94 -9.57 -4.76
C GLY A 41 11.32 -9.88 -5.36
N PHE A 42 12.36 -9.51 -4.62
CA PHE A 42 13.74 -9.94 -4.89
C PHE A 42 14.09 -11.25 -4.14
N ASN A 43 13.14 -11.83 -3.39
CA ASN A 43 13.21 -13.22 -2.92
C ASN A 43 12.75 -14.15 -4.05
N ASP A 44 13.28 -15.37 -4.11
CA ASP A 44 12.80 -16.44 -5.00
C ASP A 44 11.42 -17.02 -4.60
N GLU A 45 10.83 -16.53 -3.52
CA GLU A 45 9.50 -16.95 -3.07
C GLU A 45 8.38 -16.27 -3.89
N PRO A 46 7.32 -17.01 -4.27
CA PRO A 46 6.20 -16.44 -5.00
C PRO A 46 5.45 -15.41 -4.15
N CYS A 47 5.49 -14.16 -4.60
CA CYS A 47 4.86 -13.03 -3.93
C CYS A 47 3.32 -13.18 -3.94
N GLN A 48 2.70 -13.25 -2.76
CA GLN A 48 1.24 -13.43 -2.62
C GLN A 48 0.44 -12.12 -2.71
N THR A 49 1.08 -11.00 -3.05
CA THR A 49 0.44 -9.68 -3.19
C THR A 49 -0.73 -9.74 -4.16
N LYS A 50 -1.93 -9.35 -3.72
CA LYS A 50 -3.09 -9.17 -4.62
C LYS A 50 -2.95 -7.87 -5.38
N VAL A 51 -3.07 -7.91 -6.70
CA VAL A 51 -2.83 -6.75 -7.55
C VAL A 51 -4.13 -6.33 -8.22
N TYR A 52 -4.53 -5.08 -8.06
CA TYR A 52 -5.73 -4.52 -8.70
C TYR A 52 -5.34 -3.29 -9.52
N TYR A 53 -5.77 -3.27 -10.79
CA TYR A 53 -5.53 -2.17 -11.71
C TYR A 53 -6.81 -1.44 -12.07
N ARG A 54 -6.75 -0.11 -12.10
CA ARG A 54 -7.84 0.78 -12.46
C ARG A 54 -7.51 1.62 -13.71
N PRO A 55 -7.80 1.12 -14.92
CA PRO A 55 -7.65 1.89 -16.16
C PRO A 55 -8.75 2.96 -16.36
N GLY A 56 -9.83 2.90 -15.55
CA GLY A 56 -10.99 3.77 -15.68
C GLY A 56 -11.83 3.77 -14.39
N HIS A 57 -13.10 3.38 -14.48
CA HIS A 57 -13.94 3.29 -13.28
C HIS A 57 -13.84 1.95 -12.54
N ASP A 58 -13.66 0.86 -13.27
CA ASP A 58 -13.63 -0.52 -12.77
C ASP A 58 -12.25 -0.96 -12.26
N TRP A 59 -12.25 -2.03 -11.47
CA TRP A 59 -11.06 -2.69 -10.93
C TRP A 59 -10.87 -4.05 -11.56
N ILE A 60 -9.65 -4.32 -12.03
CA ILE A 60 -9.27 -5.57 -12.69
C ILE A 60 -8.16 -6.22 -11.87
N GLU A 61 -8.35 -7.46 -11.44
CA GLU A 61 -7.30 -8.24 -10.77
C GLU A 61 -6.18 -8.61 -11.77
N ARG A 62 -4.93 -8.54 -11.34
CA ARG A 62 -3.74 -8.78 -12.15
C ARG A 62 -2.74 -9.68 -11.42
N ASP A 63 -1.85 -10.27 -12.20
CA ASP A 63 -0.73 -11.10 -11.74
C ASP A 63 0.45 -10.28 -11.17
N TRP A 64 1.43 -11.02 -10.63
CA TRP A 64 2.67 -10.45 -10.11
C TRP A 64 3.60 -9.93 -11.21
N GLU A 65 3.54 -10.43 -12.44
CA GLU A 65 4.39 -9.92 -13.54
C GLU A 65 4.03 -8.46 -13.84
N PHE A 66 2.74 -8.17 -13.96
CA PHE A 66 2.23 -6.80 -14.06
C PHE A 66 2.62 -5.92 -12.86
N ALA A 67 2.56 -6.44 -11.63
CA ALA A 67 3.02 -5.68 -10.46
C ALA A 67 4.51 -5.34 -10.54
N ARG A 68 5.37 -6.27 -10.96
CA ARG A 68 6.81 -6.01 -11.13
C ARG A 68 7.06 -4.90 -12.15
N GLU A 69 6.40 -4.94 -13.31
CA GLU A 69 6.48 -3.87 -14.32
C GLU A 69 6.05 -2.50 -13.76
N ILE A 70 5.00 -2.46 -12.95
CA ILE A 70 4.50 -1.24 -12.32
C ILE A 70 5.45 -0.71 -11.24
N LEU A 71 6.02 -1.59 -10.41
CA LEU A 71 6.92 -1.22 -9.31
C LEU A 71 8.28 -0.69 -9.81
N ILE A 72 8.78 -1.18 -10.96
CA ILE A 72 10.00 -0.64 -11.58
C ILE A 72 9.76 0.62 -12.42
N ASN A 73 8.51 0.92 -12.80
CA ASN A 73 8.17 2.06 -13.65
C ASN A 73 8.02 3.35 -12.82
N PRO A 74 8.94 4.33 -12.94
CA PRO A 74 8.90 5.55 -12.12
C PRO A 74 7.75 6.51 -12.49
N LYS A 75 6.97 6.21 -13.53
CA LYS A 75 5.78 6.98 -13.96
C LYS A 75 4.46 6.34 -13.50
N SER A 76 4.51 5.23 -12.75
CA SER A 76 3.30 4.59 -12.22
C SER A 76 2.73 5.35 -11.02
N TYR A 77 1.46 5.11 -10.71
CA TYR A 77 0.79 5.63 -9.53
C TYR A 77 0.11 4.47 -8.82
N TRP A 78 0.39 4.29 -7.53
CA TRP A 78 -0.18 3.18 -6.77
C TRP A 78 -0.30 3.50 -5.29
N VAL A 79 -1.17 2.72 -4.63
CA VAL A 79 -1.29 2.62 -3.18
C VAL A 79 -1.13 1.14 -2.83
N TYR A 80 -0.26 0.83 -1.89
CA TYR A 80 -0.07 -0.53 -1.37
C TYR A 80 -0.54 -0.59 0.07
N ASP A 81 -1.51 -1.46 0.35
CA ASP A 81 -1.87 -1.84 1.71
C ASP A 81 -0.95 -2.93 2.20
N ILE A 82 -0.15 -2.62 3.22
CA ILE A 82 0.70 -3.59 3.88
C ILE A 82 -0.20 -4.66 4.49
N GLU A 83 -1.15 -4.30 5.36
CA GLU A 83 -1.85 -5.27 6.21
C GLU A 83 -2.43 -6.46 5.42
N HIS A 84 -3.28 -6.18 4.43
CA HIS A 84 -3.93 -7.20 3.60
C HIS A 84 -3.12 -7.68 2.40
N ASP A 85 -1.93 -7.12 2.20
CA ASP A 85 -1.03 -7.44 1.09
C ASP A 85 -1.65 -7.15 -0.29
N VAL A 86 -2.04 -5.88 -0.50
CA VAL A 86 -2.81 -5.45 -1.67
C VAL A 86 -2.14 -4.27 -2.38
N LEU A 87 -1.75 -4.45 -3.64
CA LEU A 87 -1.26 -3.39 -4.52
C LEU A 87 -2.38 -2.87 -5.43
N CYS A 88 -2.78 -1.61 -5.26
CA CYS A 88 -3.76 -0.94 -6.10
C CYS A 88 -3.08 0.07 -7.03
N VAL A 89 -3.10 -0.21 -8.33
CA VAL A 89 -2.49 0.58 -9.41
C VAL A 89 -3.55 1.47 -10.06
N VAL A 90 -3.27 2.77 -10.15
CA VAL A 90 -4.23 3.81 -10.56
C VAL A 90 -3.64 4.78 -11.58
N GLY A 91 -4.49 5.65 -12.15
CA GLY A 91 -4.07 6.81 -12.92
C GLY A 91 -3.61 7.99 -12.05
N LEU A 92 -3.01 8.99 -12.69
CA LEU A 92 -2.63 10.25 -12.05
C LEU A 92 -3.84 10.89 -11.33
N GLY A 93 -3.72 11.08 -10.01
CA GLY A 93 -4.73 11.75 -9.18
C GLY A 93 -5.81 10.84 -8.58
N ASP A 94 -5.81 9.53 -8.86
CA ASP A 94 -6.85 8.60 -8.39
C ASP A 94 -6.41 7.72 -7.20
N HIS A 95 -5.40 8.13 -6.44
CA HIS A 95 -5.00 7.43 -5.20
C HIS A 95 -6.16 7.32 -4.19
N ILE A 96 -7.06 8.31 -4.13
CA ILE A 96 -8.30 8.22 -3.32
C ILE A 96 -9.24 7.09 -3.80
N GLY A 97 -9.22 6.75 -5.09
CA GLY A 97 -9.90 5.59 -5.64
C GLY A 97 -9.36 4.30 -5.04
N ALA A 98 -8.03 4.13 -5.04
CA ALA A 98 -7.35 3.00 -4.41
C ALA A 98 -7.64 2.89 -2.90
N VAL A 99 -7.50 3.97 -2.15
CA VAL A 99 -7.80 4.00 -0.71
C VAL A 99 -9.25 3.54 -0.45
N ARG A 100 -10.23 4.09 -1.19
CA ARG A 100 -11.64 3.68 -1.07
C ARG A 100 -11.88 2.23 -1.43
N PHE A 101 -11.19 1.70 -2.44
CA PHE A 101 -11.29 0.30 -2.83
C PHE A 101 -10.72 -0.63 -1.75
N ILE A 102 -9.52 -0.34 -1.25
CA ILE A 102 -8.87 -1.12 -0.19
C ILE A 102 -9.74 -1.14 1.06
N VAL A 103 -10.11 0.04 1.56
CA VAL A 103 -10.83 0.17 2.83
C VAL A 103 -12.24 -0.45 2.76
N ARG A 104 -12.90 -0.40 1.60
CA ARG A 104 -14.19 -1.07 1.40
C ARG A 104 -14.09 -2.59 1.36
N ASN A 105 -13.16 -3.14 0.56
CA ASN A 105 -13.15 -4.58 0.25
C ASN A 105 -12.36 -5.42 1.25
N PHE A 106 -11.38 -4.82 1.95
CA PHE A 106 -10.49 -5.55 2.86
C PHE A 106 -10.76 -5.21 4.33
N TYR A 107 -11.07 -3.93 4.65
CA TYR A 107 -11.41 -3.50 6.01
C TYR A 107 -12.93 -3.48 6.29
N GLY A 108 -13.78 -3.81 5.31
CA GLY A 108 -15.24 -3.90 5.47
C GLY A 108 -15.99 -2.56 5.61
N LEU A 109 -15.28 -1.43 5.59
CA LEU A 109 -15.81 -0.08 5.78
C LEU A 109 -16.53 0.40 4.49
N ASN A 110 -17.74 -0.12 4.29
CA ASN A 110 -18.55 0.04 3.07
C ASN A 110 -19.16 1.42 2.88
N ARG A 111 -19.30 2.17 3.98
CA ARG A 111 -19.64 3.58 4.00
C ARG A 111 -18.56 4.31 4.78
N ILE A 112 -18.57 5.63 4.71
CA ILE A 112 -17.67 6.46 5.50
C ILE A 112 -18.57 7.42 6.27
N TYR A 113 -19.09 6.94 7.39
CA TYR A 113 -19.77 7.74 8.39
C TYR A 113 -18.74 8.57 9.17
N ARG A 114 -19.20 9.53 9.98
CA ARG A 114 -18.30 10.43 10.70
C ARG A 114 -17.51 9.69 11.77
N GLU A 115 -18.17 8.74 12.43
CA GLU A 115 -17.60 7.88 13.46
C GLU A 115 -16.43 7.02 12.94
N GLU A 116 -16.43 6.69 11.64
CA GLU A 116 -15.42 5.85 10.99
C GLU A 116 -14.18 6.65 10.52
N ILE A 117 -14.22 8.00 10.57
CA ILE A 117 -13.12 8.86 10.10
C ILE A 117 -11.80 8.59 10.86
N PRO A 118 -11.75 8.49 12.20
CA PRO A 118 -10.50 8.20 12.92
C PRO A 118 -9.92 6.83 12.52
N THR A 119 -10.76 5.81 12.37
CA THR A 119 -10.35 4.47 11.91
C THR A 119 -9.80 4.52 10.49
N TRP A 120 -10.44 5.28 9.58
CA TRP A 120 -9.91 5.58 8.24
C TRP A 120 -8.51 6.21 8.31
N GLN A 121 -8.32 7.20 9.19
CA GLN A 121 -7.05 7.90 9.32
C GLN A 121 -5.93 7.01 9.87
N GLU A 122 -6.27 6.13 10.81
CA GLU A 122 -5.35 5.15 11.38
C GLU A 122 -4.91 4.11 10.34
N ILE A 123 -5.86 3.53 9.60
CA ILE A 123 -5.59 2.56 8.53
C ILE A 123 -4.65 3.18 7.48
N ILE A 124 -4.99 4.38 6.97
CA ILE A 124 -4.18 5.08 5.96
C ILE A 124 -2.80 5.42 6.51
N GLY A 125 -2.72 5.90 7.75
CA GLY A 125 -1.45 6.35 8.36
C GLY A 125 -0.48 5.22 8.68
N ASN A 126 -1.00 4.05 9.06
CA ASN A 126 -0.20 2.91 9.54
C ASN A 126 0.08 1.85 8.48
N ASN A 127 -0.87 1.61 7.57
CA ASN A 127 -0.86 0.43 6.70
C ASN A 127 -0.65 0.76 5.22
N MET A 128 -0.91 2.01 4.78
CA MET A 128 -0.84 2.36 3.35
C MET A 128 0.46 3.06 2.96
N ILE A 129 1.06 2.60 1.85
CA ILE A 129 2.21 3.22 1.19
C ILE A 129 1.75 3.83 -0.13
N PHE A 130 2.10 5.10 -0.37
CA PHE A 130 1.70 5.87 -1.54
C PHE A 130 2.88 6.16 -2.45
N TYR A 131 2.73 5.92 -3.76
CA TYR A 131 3.76 6.24 -4.76
C TYR A 131 3.26 7.24 -5.80
N ASN A 132 4.10 8.23 -6.12
CA ASN A 132 3.78 9.38 -6.96
C ASN A 132 2.47 10.12 -6.60
N ALA A 133 2.03 10.01 -5.34
CA ALA A 133 0.89 10.75 -4.83
C ALA A 133 1.30 12.20 -4.51
N LYS A 134 0.50 13.17 -4.96
CA LYS A 134 0.72 14.59 -4.62
C LYS A 134 0.51 14.86 -3.13
N VAL A 135 -0.31 14.03 -2.47
CA VAL A 135 -0.56 14.06 -1.03
C VAL A 135 -0.71 12.62 -0.54
N ASN A 136 -0.15 12.31 0.64
CA ASN A 136 -0.07 10.96 1.19
C ASN A 136 -0.31 10.91 2.72
N ASP A 137 -0.77 12.01 3.32
CA ASP A 137 -1.16 12.03 4.73
C ASP A 137 -2.65 11.66 4.90
N SER A 138 -2.98 11.08 6.05
CA SER A 138 -4.32 10.59 6.34
C SER A 138 -5.33 11.71 6.64
N GLU A 139 -4.89 12.87 7.11
CA GLU A 139 -5.75 14.03 7.35
C GLU A 139 -6.30 14.61 6.04
N HIS A 140 -5.50 14.65 4.98
CA HIS A 140 -5.92 15.08 3.65
C HIS A 140 -7.01 14.18 3.07
N TYR A 141 -6.88 12.86 3.23
CA TYR A 141 -7.89 11.88 2.77
C TYR A 141 -9.14 11.78 3.67
N ALA A 142 -9.07 12.27 4.91
CA ALA A 142 -10.23 12.51 5.78
C ALA A 142 -10.90 13.87 5.47
N SER A 143 -10.13 14.85 4.97
CA SER A 143 -10.63 15.84 4.02
C SER A 143 -10.88 15.18 2.66
N CYS A 144 -11.30 15.92 1.63
CA CYS A 144 -11.97 15.39 0.42
C CYS A 144 -13.20 14.46 0.66
N LEU A 145 -13.46 13.93 1.87
CA LEU A 145 -14.71 13.26 2.22
C LEU A 145 -15.88 14.26 2.11
N PRO A 146 -17.06 13.85 1.60
CA PRO A 146 -18.21 14.73 1.41
C PRO A 146 -18.61 15.50 2.68
N ARG A 147 -18.97 16.78 2.52
CA ARG A 147 -19.32 17.69 3.64
C ARG A 147 -20.42 17.14 4.57
N LYS A 148 -21.31 16.27 4.09
CA LYS A 148 -22.36 15.62 4.89
C LYS A 148 -21.83 14.70 6.01
N TYR A 149 -20.54 14.39 6.02
CA TYR A 149 -19.87 13.60 7.07
C TYR A 149 -19.00 14.46 8.01
N ARG A 150 -19.03 15.80 7.89
CA ARG A 150 -18.10 16.72 8.60
C ARG A 150 -18.76 17.63 9.66
N LYS A 151 -19.89 17.25 10.24
CA LYS A 151 -20.59 18.05 11.28
C LYS A 151 -20.93 17.21 12.49
#